data_AF-A0A9D1UII4-F1
#
_entry.id   AF-A0A9D1UII4-F1
#
_cell.length_a   1.000
_cell.length_b   1.000
_cell.length_c   1.000
_cell.angle_alpha   90.00
_cell.angle_beta   90.00
_cell.angle_gamma   90.00
#
_symmetry.space_group_name_H-M   'P 1'
#
loop_
_entity.id
_entity.type
_entity.pdbx_description
1 polymer ?
#
loop_
_entity_poly.entity_id
_entity_poly.type
_entity_poly.pdbx_seq_one_letter_code
_entity_poly.pdbx_strand_id
1 'polypeptide(L)' 'MPTIFYFVWVQIHVHVVKGNISAKFTLFPVELIENNGLKPAELKLVESVIEENKEVISEHWNKFFNRSI' A
#
# COMPACT_ATOMS: atom_id res chain seq x y z
N MET A 1 -20.55 3.90 -25.39
CA MET A 1 -19.25 3.97 -24.69
C MET A 1 -19.40 3.19 -23.39
N PRO A 2 -18.85 1.97 -23.24
CA PRO A 2 -18.86 1.35 -21.94
C PRO A 2 -17.65 1.86 -21.18
N THR A 3 -17.88 2.84 -20.32
CA THR A 3 -16.92 3.26 -19.29
C THR A 3 -16.97 2.22 -18.16
N ILE A 4 -16.54 0.99 -18.44
CA ILE A 4 -16.30 0.01 -17.39
C ILE A 4 -14.85 0.24 -16.94
N PHE A 5 -14.69 1.10 -15.93
CA PHE A 5 -13.45 1.24 -15.19
C PHE A 5 -13.13 -0.11 -14.54
N TYR A 6 -12.15 -0.83 -15.07
CA TYR A 6 -11.52 -2.00 -14.45
C TYR A 6 -10.72 -1.59 -13.20
N PHE A 7 -11.38 -1.12 -12.13
CA PHE A 7 -10.69 -0.64 -10.91
C PHE A 7 -11.17 -1.33 -9.62
N VAL A 8 -11.53 -2.60 -9.70
CA VAL A 8 -11.82 -3.42 -8.51
C VAL A 8 -11.10 -4.76 -8.65
N TRP A 9 -9.77 -4.76 -8.57
CA TRP A 9 -9.02 -6.01 -8.40
C TRP A 9 -7.88 -5.79 -7.41
N VAL A 10 -8.23 -5.96 -6.12
CA VAL A 10 -7.33 -6.20 -4.98
C VAL A 10 -6.19 -5.20 -4.85
N GLN A 11 -6.51 -4.01 -4.33
CA GLN A 11 -5.47 -3.03 -3.97
C GLN A 11 -4.67 -3.58 -2.79
N ILE A 12 -3.40 -3.91 -3.02
CA ILE A 12 -2.47 -4.23 -1.94
C ILE A 12 -2.25 -2.95 -1.16
N HIS A 13 -2.56 -3.00 0.13
CA HIS A 13 -2.39 -1.87 1.03
C HIS A 13 -1.27 -2.13 2.03
N VAL A 14 -0.42 -1.13 2.23
CA VAL A 14 0.59 -1.13 3.28
C VAL A 14 0.10 -0.24 4.42
N HIS A 15 -0.01 -0.82 5.61
CA HIS A 15 -0.37 -0.09 6.82
C HIS A 15 0.88 0.16 7.66
N VAL A 16 1.18 1.42 7.91
CA VAL A 16 2.29 1.86 8.75
C VAL A 16 1.74 2.35 10.08
N VAL A 17 2.23 1.81 11.18
CA VAL A 17 1.76 2.11 12.54
C VAL A 17 2.94 2.53 13.41
N LYS A 18 2.78 3.62 14.16
CA LYS A 18 3.77 4.13 15.11
C LYS A 18 3.06 4.58 16.38
N GLY A 19 2.99 3.71 17.40
CA GLY A 19 2.19 4.00 18.59
C GLY A 19 0.71 4.18 18.25
N ASN A 20 0.14 5.35 18.60
CA ASN A 20 -1.27 5.68 18.35
C ASN A 20 -1.51 6.37 16.98
N ILE A 21 -0.48 6.54 16.16
CA ILE A 21 -0.60 7.12 14.82
C ILE A 21 -0.42 6.06 13.73
N SER A 22 -1.08 6.27 12.58
CA SER A 22 -1.00 5.34 11.46
C SER A 22 -1.12 6.01 10.10
N ALA A 23 -0.68 5.34 9.05
CA ALA A 23 -0.91 5.73 7.66
C ALA A 23 -1.13 4.50 6.78
N LYS A 24 -1.92 4.64 5.71
CA LYS A 24 -2.18 3.59 4.73
C LYS A 24 -1.77 4.05 3.35
N PHE A 25 -1.11 3.17 2.62
CA PHE A 25 -0.68 3.41 1.24
C PHE A 25 -1.20 2.32 0.31
N THR A 26 -1.50 2.66 -0.94
CA THR A 26 -1.58 1.68 -2.03
C THR A 26 -0.17 1.23 -2.40
N LEU A 27 -0.04 0.06 -3.02
CA LEU A 27 1.25 -0.41 -3.56
C LEU A 27 1.41 -0.12 -5.06
N PHE A 28 0.31 -0.02 -5.80
CA PHE A 28 0.30 0.17 -7.26
C PHE A 28 -0.73 1.21 -7.70
N PRO A 29 -0.34 2.48 -7.91
CA PRO A 29 0.95 3.10 -7.53
C PRO A 29 1.10 3.24 -6.01
N VAL A 30 2.32 3.57 -5.52
CA VAL A 30 2.52 3.90 -4.10
C VAL A 30 1.95 5.28 -3.82
N GLU A 31 0.77 5.32 -3.18
CA GLU A 31 0.07 6.56 -2.87
C GLU A 31 -0.52 6.52 -1.47
N LEU A 32 -0.47 7.65 -0.77
CA LEU A 32 -1.09 7.81 0.54
C LEU A 32 -2.62 7.85 0.42
N ILE A 33 -3.28 6.95 1.15
CA ILE A 33 -4.75 6.86 1.22
C ILE A 33 -5.28 7.51 2.50
N GLU A 34 -4.60 7.26 3.61
CA GLU A 34 -5.04 7.68 4.94
C GLU A 34 -3.84 8.06 5.78
N ASN A 35 -3.93 9.16 6.53
CA ASN A 35 -2.91 9.57 7.48
C ASN A 35 -3.56 10.04 8.80
N ASN A 36 -3.26 9.32 9.87
CA ASN A 36 -3.69 9.58 11.23
C ASN A 36 -2.50 10.01 12.10
N GLY A 37 -1.79 11.08 11.70
CA GLY A 37 -0.83 11.77 12.57
C GLY A 37 0.65 11.62 12.23
N LEU A 38 1.02 10.97 11.12
CA LEU A 38 2.40 11.02 10.62
C LEU A 38 2.69 12.41 10.02
N LYS A 39 3.90 12.93 10.28
CA LYS A 39 4.36 14.20 9.72
C LYS A 39 4.72 14.05 8.24
N PRO A 40 4.69 15.13 7.43
CA PRO A 40 5.03 15.07 6.01
C PRO A 40 6.40 14.46 5.69
N ALA A 41 7.41 14.70 6.54
CA ALA A 41 8.73 14.09 6.37
C ALA A 41 8.73 12.57 6.62
N GLU A 42 7.92 12.09 7.57
CA GLU A 42 7.75 10.67 7.85
C GLU A 42 6.96 9.99 6.74
N LEU A 43 5.93 10.63 6.20
CA LEU A 43 5.17 10.12 5.06
C LEU A 43 6.08 9.92 3.84
N LYS A 44 6.94 10.89 3.52
CA LYS A 44 7.90 10.77 2.42
C LYS A 44 8.90 9.63 2.65
N LEU A 45 9.40 9.49 3.87
CA LEU A 45 10.29 8.39 4.21
C LEU A 45 9.58 7.04 4.02
N VAL A 46 8.35 6.91 4.51
CA VAL A 46 7.52 5.72 4.36
C VAL A 46 7.27 5.41 2.88
N GLU A 47 6.90 6.41 2.09
CA GLU A 47 6.68 6.29 0.66
C GLU A 47 7.92 5.76 -0.06
N SER A 48 9.10 6.32 0.22
CA SER A 48 10.37 5.82 -0.34
C SER A 48 10.67 4.38 0.07
N VAL A 49 10.48 4.04 1.34
CA VAL A 49 10.70 2.66 1.83
C VAL A 49 9.73 1.67 1.16
N ILE A 50 8.47 2.05 0.98
CA ILE A 50 7.48 1.20 0.31
C ILE A 50 7.85 1.02 -1.17
N GLU A 51 8.24 2.10 -1.86
CA GLU A 51 8.64 2.06 -3.27
C GLU A 51 9.88 1.17 -3.48
N GLU A 52 10.90 1.30 -2.62
CA GLU A 52 12.11 0.47 -2.64
C GLU A 52 11.82 -1.02 -2.44
N ASN A 53 10.76 -1.34 -1.70
CA ASN A 53 10.42 -2.72 -1.32
C ASN A 53 9.17 -3.25 -2.04
N LYS A 54 8.65 -2.54 -3.04
CA LYS A 54 7.34 -2.85 -3.66
C LYS A 54 7.26 -4.26 -4.22
N GLU A 55 8.34 -4.74 -4.85
CA GLU A 55 8.41 -6.06 -5.44
C GLU A 55 8.37 -7.14 -4.36
N VAL A 56 9.15 -6.97 -3.30
CA VAL A 56 9.19 -7.89 -2.15
C VAL A 56 7.83 -7.95 -1.47
N ILE A 57 7.19 -6.81 -1.23
CA ILE A 57 5.86 -6.74 -0.59
C ILE A 57 4.82 -7.47 -1.44
N SER A 58 4.78 -7.19 -2.74
CA SER A 58 3.81 -7.82 -3.65
C SER A 58 4.06 -9.32 -3.82
N GLU A 59 5.31 -9.77 -3.86
CA GLU A 59 5.65 -11.20 -3.90
C GLU A 59 5.17 -11.93 -2.65
N HIS A 60 5.40 -11.35 -1.46
CA HIS A 60 4.95 -11.94 -0.19
C HIS A 60 3.43 -11.98 -0.10
N TRP A 61 2.76 -10.90 -0.53
CA TRP A 61 1.30 -10.85 -0.60
C TRP A 61 0.77 -11.95 -1.52
N ASN A 62 1.29 -12.05 -2.74
CA ASN A 62 0.92 -13.10 -3.69
C ASN A 62 1.19 -14.50 -3.12
N LYS A 63 2.33 -14.73 -2.47
CA LYS A 63 2.62 -16.04 -1.82
C LYS A 63 1.64 -16.38 -0.71
N PHE A 64 1.14 -15.39 0.03
CA PHE A 64 0.20 -15.60 1.13
C PHE A 64 -1.22 -15.89 0.60
N PHE A 65 -1.72 -15.07 -0.33
CA PHE A 65 -3.10 -15.18 -0.84
C PHE A 65 -3.27 -16.22 -1.95
N ASN A 66 -2.24 -16.47 -2.75
CA ASN A 66 -2.25 -17.46 -3.83
C ASN A 66 -1.91 -18.88 -3.32
N ARG A 67 -1.88 -19.10 -1.99
CA ARG A 67 -1.81 -20.42 -1.35
C ARG A 67 -3.19 -21.03 -1.03
N SER A 68 -4.27 -20.38 -1.42
CA SER A 68 -5.61 -20.96 -1.34
C SER A 68 -5.96 -21.69 -2.63
N ILE A 69 -5.71 -23.01 -2.61
CA ILE A 69 -6.39 -24.13 -3.30
C ILE A 69 -6.66 -24.00 -4.80
#